data_AF-A0AAV3IGD0-F1
#
_entry.id   AF-A0AAV3IGD0-F1
#
_cell.length_a   1.000
_cell.length_b   1.000
_cell.length_c   1.000
_cell.angle_alpha   90.00
_cell.angle_beta   90.00
_cell.angle_gamma   90.00
#
_symmetry.space_group_name_H-M   'P 1'
#
loop_
_entity.id
_entity.type
_entity.pdbx_description
1 polymer ?
#
loop_
_entity_poly.entity_id
_entity_poly.type
_entity_poly.pdbx_seq_one_letter_code
_entity_poly.pdbx_strand_id
1 'polypeptide(L)'
;MGAGYQIGEAVQMVKNTGELKELNDKYEQLSQYLNQVASLKQSIQNANNIELVNSSLNYLKSFTNNNYNSTTQSPIFNAVQAVITSVLGFWSLYAGNYLTFFVGNKDTKRPANVQGNPPFGTIASNCSGIENCAMNETTYNEMKKLAESLQAAQQNATTKANNLCALSGCATTDSTSSNSPNSTVSSALETAQKLMDLIANTRTAMMWKNIVIAGVSNVSSGAITSTGYPTQYAVFNNIKAMIPILQQAVTLSQSNHTLSTQLQAQATGTQTNPNFAKDIYAFAQNQKQIISYAQDIFNLFSSIPAEQYKYLEKAYLKIPNTSSTPTNPYRQVVNLNQEIQTIQNNVSYYGNRVDAALSVARDVYNLKSNQTEIVSTYSNAKNLSQEISKLPYNQVNTKDIITLPYDQNAPAAGQYNYQINPEQ
;
A
#
# COMPACT_ATOMS: atom_id res chain seq x y z
N MET A 1 71.91 14.41 -27.22
CA MET A 1 70.49 14.08 -27.46
C MET A 1 70.03 13.18 -26.32
N GLY A 2 69.58 13.72 -25.19
CA GLY A 2 69.41 12.91 -23.96
C GLY A 2 68.70 13.68 -22.86
N ALA A 3 67.86 12.96 -22.10
CA ALA A 3 66.97 13.43 -21.03
C ALA A 3 65.88 14.45 -21.42
N GLY A 4 66.22 15.58 -22.05
CA GLY A 4 65.25 16.64 -22.37
C GLY A 4 64.17 16.26 -23.40
N TYR A 5 64.48 15.36 -24.33
CA TYR A 5 63.53 14.88 -25.35
C TYR A 5 62.51 13.90 -24.77
N GLN A 6 62.95 12.94 -23.93
CA GLN A 6 62.05 12.00 -23.24
C GLN A 6 61.17 12.68 -22.18
N ILE A 7 61.70 13.71 -21.49
CA ILE A 7 60.90 14.53 -20.58
C ILE A 7 59.90 15.39 -21.37
N GLY A 8 60.29 15.93 -22.53
CA GLY A 8 59.38 16.66 -23.42
C GLY A 8 58.23 15.79 -23.93
N GLU A 9 58.50 14.55 -24.36
CA GLU A 9 57.47 13.60 -24.80
C GLU A 9 56.58 13.12 -23.65
N ALA A 10 57.14 12.83 -22.46
CA ALA A 10 56.35 12.44 -21.29
C ALA A 10 55.49 13.59 -20.76
N VAL A 11 56.01 14.82 -20.73
CA VAL A 11 55.24 16.03 -20.37
C VAL A 11 54.16 16.31 -21.42
N GLN A 12 54.44 16.08 -22.71
CA GLN A 12 53.45 16.21 -23.77
C GLN A 12 52.38 15.12 -23.69
N MET A 13 52.75 13.88 -23.39
CA MET A 13 51.79 12.79 -23.15
C MET A 13 50.91 13.07 -21.92
N VAL A 14 51.49 13.52 -20.81
CA VAL A 14 50.74 13.90 -19.60
C VAL A 14 49.81 15.09 -19.86
N LYS A 15 50.26 16.11 -20.60
CA LYS A 15 49.41 17.21 -21.06
C LYS A 15 48.26 16.72 -21.93
N ASN A 16 48.54 15.90 -22.94
CA ASN A 16 47.52 15.35 -23.83
C ASN A 16 46.49 14.50 -23.04
N THR A 17 46.93 13.71 -22.04
CA THR A 17 46.00 12.95 -21.19
C THR A 17 45.20 13.83 -20.23
N GLY A 18 45.77 14.93 -19.74
CA GLY A 18 45.06 15.91 -18.91
C GLY A 18 44.01 16.68 -19.69
N GLU A 19 44.36 17.15 -20.90
CA GLU A 19 43.47 17.85 -21.84
C GLU A 19 42.31 16.95 -22.29
N LEU A 20 42.59 15.66 -22.58
CA LEU A 20 41.55 14.68 -22.90
C LEU A 20 40.61 14.40 -21.72
N LYS A 21 41.14 14.31 -20.50
CA LYS A 21 40.33 14.14 -19.30
C LYS A 21 39.42 15.36 -19.06
N GLU A 22 39.98 16.57 -19.13
CA GLU A 22 39.20 17.80 -18.99
C GLU A 22 38.11 17.91 -20.07
N LEU A 23 38.42 17.55 -21.32
CA LEU A 23 37.43 17.52 -22.40
C LEU A 23 36.31 16.51 -22.13
N ASN A 24 36.65 15.31 -21.63
CA ASN A 24 35.67 14.29 -21.26
C ASN A 24 34.74 14.78 -20.14
N ASP A 25 35.30 15.35 -19.07
CA ASP A 25 34.52 15.89 -17.95
C ASP A 25 33.56 17.00 -18.42
N LYS A 26 34.03 17.89 -19.33
CA LYS A 26 33.18 18.91 -19.96
C LYS A 26 32.09 18.32 -20.86
N TYR A 27 32.36 17.24 -21.61
CA TYR A 27 31.32 16.56 -22.40
C TYR A 27 30.27 15.89 -21.53
N GLU A 28 30.68 15.19 -20.46
CA GLU A 28 29.76 14.58 -19.51
C GLU A 28 28.86 15.63 -18.87
N GLN A 29 29.44 16.75 -18.43
CA GLN A 29 28.69 17.86 -17.85
C GLN A 29 27.74 18.51 -18.87
N LEU A 30 28.17 18.72 -20.12
CA LEU A 30 27.30 19.24 -21.17
C LEU A 30 26.13 18.27 -21.44
N SER A 31 26.41 16.97 -21.55
CA SER A 31 25.38 15.94 -21.73
C SER A 31 24.36 15.94 -20.60
N GLN A 32 24.81 16.08 -19.35
CA GLN A 32 23.92 16.22 -18.19
C GLN A 32 23.02 17.46 -18.29
N TYR A 33 23.57 18.62 -18.67
CA TYR A 33 22.75 19.82 -18.86
C TYR A 33 21.73 19.69 -19.99
N LEU A 34 22.10 19.06 -21.12
CA LEU A 34 21.18 18.82 -22.24
C LEU A 34 20.03 17.90 -21.82
N ASN A 35 20.34 16.81 -21.12
CA ASN A 35 19.32 15.90 -20.55
C ASN A 35 18.40 16.62 -19.55
N GLN A 36 18.96 17.48 -18.70
CA GLN A 36 18.18 18.27 -17.75
C GLN A 36 17.27 19.28 -18.45
N VAL A 37 17.73 19.97 -19.49
CA VAL A 37 16.88 20.86 -20.30
C VAL A 37 15.75 20.06 -20.96
N ALA A 38 16.04 18.89 -21.54
CA ALA A 38 15.02 18.05 -22.19
C ALA A 38 13.93 17.63 -21.17
N SER A 39 14.33 17.19 -19.99
CA SER A 39 13.40 16.82 -18.91
C SER A 39 12.56 18.02 -18.43
N LEU A 40 13.20 19.16 -18.16
CA LEU A 40 12.51 20.38 -17.70
C LEU A 40 11.54 20.90 -18.76
N LYS A 41 11.92 20.86 -20.04
CA LYS A 41 11.06 21.22 -21.17
C LYS A 41 9.80 20.36 -21.18
N GLN A 42 9.95 19.04 -21.05
CA GLN A 42 8.80 18.13 -21.00
C GLN A 42 7.89 18.41 -19.80
N SER A 43 8.46 18.62 -18.61
CA SER A 43 7.68 18.97 -17.42
C SER A 43 6.92 20.30 -17.57
N ILE A 44 7.55 21.34 -18.13
CA ILE A 44 6.89 22.62 -18.41
C ILE A 44 5.78 22.46 -19.44
N GLN A 45 6.00 21.65 -20.49
CA GLN A 45 4.97 21.34 -21.48
C GLN A 45 3.78 20.60 -20.84
N ASN A 46 4.02 19.59 -20.02
CA ASN A 46 2.99 18.83 -19.31
C ASN A 46 2.14 19.74 -18.42
N ALA A 47 2.80 20.58 -17.61
CA ALA A 47 2.13 21.52 -16.70
C ALA A 47 1.28 22.58 -17.43
N ASN A 48 1.66 22.94 -18.66
CA ASN A 48 0.90 23.86 -19.51
C ASN A 48 -0.14 23.15 -20.39
N ASN A 49 -0.12 21.83 -20.46
CA ASN A 49 -1.11 21.05 -21.20
C ASN A 49 -2.38 20.87 -20.35
N ILE A 50 -3.35 21.78 -20.55
CA ILE A 50 -4.58 21.81 -19.76
C ILE A 50 -5.43 20.55 -19.90
N GLU A 51 -5.43 19.92 -21.07
CA GLU A 51 -6.14 18.66 -21.30
C GLU A 51 -5.52 17.52 -20.49
N LEU A 52 -4.18 17.43 -20.47
CA LEU A 52 -3.45 16.45 -19.67
C LEU A 52 -3.66 16.67 -18.16
N VAL A 53 -3.62 17.93 -17.71
CA VAL A 53 -3.86 18.29 -16.30
C VAL A 53 -5.30 17.93 -15.89
N ASN A 54 -6.30 18.32 -16.68
CA ASN A 54 -7.70 18.02 -16.39
C ASN A 54 -8.00 16.51 -16.48
N SER A 55 -7.40 15.79 -17.45
CA SER A 55 -7.49 14.34 -17.54
C SER A 55 -6.93 13.65 -16.30
N SER A 56 -5.75 14.09 -15.84
CA SER A 56 -5.12 13.60 -14.62
C SER A 56 -5.97 13.87 -13.39
N LEU A 57 -6.51 15.09 -13.24
CA LEU A 57 -7.41 15.45 -12.15
C LEU A 57 -8.70 14.61 -12.18
N ASN A 58 -9.31 14.43 -13.34
CA ASN A 58 -10.53 13.63 -13.50
C ASN A 58 -10.29 12.17 -13.11
N TYR A 59 -9.14 11.60 -13.50
CA TYR A 59 -8.74 10.28 -13.05
C TYR A 59 -8.61 10.20 -11.53
N LEU A 60 -7.89 11.15 -10.91
CA LEU A 60 -7.69 11.23 -9.46
C LEU A 60 -9.03 11.38 -8.70
N LYS A 61 -9.98 12.16 -9.23
CA LYS A 61 -11.34 12.30 -8.67
C LYS A 61 -12.14 11.01 -8.83
N SER A 62 -12.05 10.34 -9.98
CA SER A 62 -12.73 9.06 -10.24
C SER A 62 -12.23 7.96 -9.30
N PHE A 63 -10.92 7.83 -9.11
CA PHE A 63 -10.34 6.92 -8.13
C PHE A 63 -10.89 7.21 -6.72
N THR A 64 -10.82 8.47 -6.30
CA THR A 64 -11.27 8.87 -4.96
C THR A 64 -12.75 8.56 -4.75
N ASN A 65 -13.61 8.81 -5.74
CA ASN A 65 -15.03 8.51 -5.66
C ASN A 65 -15.30 7.00 -5.56
N ASN A 66 -14.59 6.19 -6.36
CA ASN A 66 -14.72 4.73 -6.31
C ASN A 66 -14.23 4.18 -4.97
N ASN A 67 -13.07 4.63 -4.49
CA ASN A 67 -12.50 4.22 -3.22
C ASN A 67 -13.39 4.62 -2.02
N TYR A 68 -14.06 5.77 -2.10
CA TYR A 68 -14.89 6.30 -1.01
C TYR A 68 -16.31 5.69 -0.98
N ASN A 69 -16.98 5.57 -2.13
CA ASN A 69 -18.41 5.23 -2.20
C ASN A 69 -18.69 3.77 -2.57
N SER A 70 -17.74 3.04 -3.14
CA SER A 70 -17.99 1.67 -3.62
C SER A 70 -17.69 0.61 -2.55
N THR A 71 -18.47 -0.46 -2.54
CA THR A 71 -18.18 -1.70 -1.78
C THR A 71 -17.60 -2.81 -2.65
N THR A 72 -17.41 -2.56 -3.95
CA THR A 72 -16.91 -3.57 -4.91
C THR A 72 -15.67 -3.12 -5.66
N GLN A 73 -15.57 -1.83 -5.97
CA GLN A 73 -14.47 -1.22 -6.73
C GLN A 73 -13.52 -0.41 -5.83
N SER A 74 -13.74 -0.40 -4.51
CA SER A 74 -12.90 0.35 -3.57
C SER A 74 -11.72 -0.51 -3.11
N PRO A 75 -10.47 -0.11 -3.42
CA PRO A 75 -9.29 -0.85 -2.95
C PRO A 75 -9.24 -0.96 -1.42
N ILE A 76 -9.55 0.12 -0.70
CA ILE A 76 -9.51 0.10 0.77
C ILE A 76 -10.66 -0.72 1.35
N PHE A 77 -11.87 -0.66 0.78
CA PHE A 77 -12.96 -1.53 1.22
C PHE A 77 -12.64 -3.01 1.02
N ASN A 78 -12.08 -3.39 -0.15
CA ASN A 78 -11.69 -4.77 -0.40
C ASN A 78 -10.57 -5.24 0.55
N ALA A 79 -9.62 -4.35 0.88
CA ALA A 79 -8.59 -4.66 1.86
C ALA A 79 -9.18 -4.82 3.28
N VAL A 80 -10.15 -3.98 3.68
CA VAL A 80 -10.88 -4.13 4.94
C VAL A 80 -11.61 -5.47 5.03
N GLN A 81 -12.27 -5.91 3.95
CA GLN A 81 -12.91 -7.23 3.91
C GLN A 81 -11.91 -8.35 4.15
N ALA A 82 -10.81 -8.39 3.40
CA ALA A 82 -9.77 -9.41 3.55
C ALA A 82 -9.21 -9.47 4.98
N VAL A 83 -8.96 -8.30 5.58
CA VAL A 83 -8.41 -8.24 6.94
C VAL A 83 -9.42 -8.70 7.97
N ILE A 84 -10.68 -8.28 7.90
CA ILE A 84 -11.74 -8.78 8.81
C ILE A 84 -11.95 -10.29 8.63
N THR A 85 -11.96 -10.78 7.38
CA THR A 85 -12.03 -12.20 7.07
C THR A 85 -10.88 -12.97 7.70
N SER A 86 -9.66 -12.43 7.65
CA SER A 86 -8.49 -13.05 8.26
C SER A 86 -8.53 -13.03 9.80
N VAL A 87 -9.02 -11.96 10.42
CA VAL A 87 -9.18 -11.86 11.89
C VAL A 87 -10.18 -12.91 12.38
N LEU A 88 -11.34 -13.02 11.72
CA LEU A 88 -12.36 -14.02 12.06
C LEU A 88 -11.90 -15.44 11.71
N GLY A 89 -11.13 -15.61 10.64
CA GLY A 89 -10.47 -16.87 10.30
C GLY A 89 -9.49 -17.31 11.39
N PHE A 90 -8.64 -16.40 11.87
CA PHE A 90 -7.74 -16.66 12.99
C PHE A 90 -8.51 -16.97 14.28
N TRP A 91 -9.58 -16.22 14.58
CA TRP A 91 -10.46 -16.53 15.72
C TRP A 91 -11.07 -17.94 15.61
N SER A 92 -11.48 -18.36 14.41
CA SER A 92 -11.98 -19.73 14.17
C SER A 92 -10.92 -20.78 14.48
N LEU A 93 -9.66 -20.54 14.11
CA LEU A 93 -8.53 -21.41 14.45
C LEU A 93 -8.21 -21.42 15.94
N TYR A 94 -8.09 -20.24 16.55
CA TYR A 94 -7.70 -20.07 17.96
C TYR A 94 -8.77 -20.59 18.93
N ALA A 95 -10.02 -20.23 18.70
CA ALA A 95 -11.17 -20.60 19.50
C ALA A 95 -12.19 -21.36 18.64
N GLY A 96 -13.07 -20.62 17.96
CA GLY A 96 -14.09 -21.18 17.07
C GLY A 96 -14.94 -22.27 17.74
N ASN A 97 -15.09 -23.40 17.06
CA ASN A 97 -15.90 -24.53 17.50
C ASN A 97 -15.17 -25.51 18.45
N TYR A 98 -13.85 -25.37 18.62
CA TYR A 98 -13.03 -26.22 19.47
C TYR A 98 -11.77 -25.48 19.90
N LEU A 99 -11.68 -25.13 21.18
CA LEU A 99 -10.66 -24.21 21.66
C LEU A 99 -9.26 -24.85 21.61
N THR A 100 -8.27 -24.04 21.23
CA THR A 100 -6.84 -24.43 21.26
C THR A 100 -6.20 -24.18 22.63
N PHE A 101 -7.02 -23.85 23.61
CA PHE A 101 -6.69 -23.59 25.00
C PHE A 101 -7.84 -24.07 25.88
N PHE A 102 -7.61 -24.19 27.18
CA PHE A 102 -8.60 -24.58 28.16
C PHE A 102 -9.27 -23.36 28.77
N VAL A 103 -10.58 -23.38 28.98
CA VAL A 103 -11.28 -22.34 29.73
C VAL A 103 -11.69 -22.86 31.10
N GLY A 104 -11.18 -22.21 32.15
CA GLY A 104 -11.50 -22.51 33.54
C GLY A 104 -12.38 -21.44 34.17
N ASN A 105 -13.29 -21.88 35.04
CA ASN A 105 -14.05 -20.99 35.92
C ASN A 105 -13.30 -20.85 37.26
N LYS A 106 -12.84 -19.63 37.56
CA LYS A 106 -11.98 -19.36 38.73
C LYS A 106 -12.71 -19.58 40.06
N ASP A 107 -14.01 -19.29 40.11
CA ASP A 107 -14.81 -19.36 41.34
C ASP A 107 -15.09 -20.81 41.73
N THR A 108 -15.48 -21.63 40.75
CA THR A 108 -15.80 -23.05 40.96
C THR A 108 -14.58 -23.97 40.90
N LYS A 109 -13.43 -23.47 40.43
CA LYS A 109 -12.21 -24.24 40.15
C LYS A 109 -12.47 -25.47 39.25
N ARG A 110 -13.39 -25.32 38.30
CA ARG A 110 -13.83 -26.37 37.37
C ARG A 110 -13.71 -25.90 35.91
N PRO A 111 -13.74 -26.84 34.93
CA PRO A 111 -13.90 -26.46 33.53
C PRO A 111 -15.13 -25.55 33.35
N ALA A 112 -14.96 -24.44 32.65
CA ALA A 112 -16.09 -23.58 32.31
C ALA A 112 -17.04 -24.28 31.34
N ASN A 113 -18.35 -24.07 31.51
CA ASN A 113 -19.37 -24.63 30.62
C ASN A 113 -19.53 -23.78 29.35
N VAL A 114 -18.45 -23.67 28.57
CA VAL A 114 -18.42 -22.96 27.30
C VAL A 114 -18.30 -23.92 26.14
N GLN A 115 -19.03 -23.66 25.06
CA GLN A 115 -18.99 -24.49 23.87
C GLN A 115 -17.58 -24.57 23.28
N GLY A 116 -17.17 -25.78 22.90
CA GLY A 116 -15.87 -26.04 22.30
C GLY A 116 -14.71 -26.19 23.30
N ASN A 117 -14.95 -26.07 24.61
CA ASN A 117 -13.90 -26.25 25.63
C ASN A 117 -13.33 -27.69 25.55
N PRO A 118 -12.03 -27.87 25.28
CA PRO A 118 -11.43 -29.20 25.16
C PRO A 118 -11.43 -29.94 26.51
N PRO A 119 -11.47 -31.28 26.50
CA PRO A 119 -11.26 -32.07 27.71
C PRO A 119 -9.90 -31.75 28.35
N PHE A 120 -9.84 -31.72 29.68
CA PHE A 120 -8.60 -31.42 30.41
C PHE A 120 -7.44 -32.37 30.04
N GLY A 121 -7.73 -33.64 29.74
CA GLY A 121 -6.73 -34.60 29.28
C GLY A 121 -6.01 -34.17 27.99
N THR A 122 -6.69 -33.50 27.06
CA THR A 122 -6.10 -32.94 25.83
C THR A 122 -5.08 -31.85 26.14
N ILE A 123 -5.33 -31.05 27.18
CA ILE A 123 -4.43 -29.99 27.62
C ILE A 123 -3.17 -30.59 28.23
N ALA A 124 -3.33 -31.57 29.11
CA ALA A 124 -2.21 -32.24 29.77
C ALA A 124 -1.26 -32.92 28.77
N SER A 125 -1.76 -33.40 27.63
CA SER A 125 -0.94 -34.03 26.60
C SER A 125 -0.26 -33.06 25.63
N ASN A 126 -0.86 -31.88 25.40
CA ASN A 126 -0.45 -30.98 24.32
C ASN A 126 0.17 -29.66 24.83
N CYS A 127 0.13 -29.39 26.14
CA CYS A 127 0.70 -28.18 26.75
C CYS A 127 1.73 -28.53 27.83
N SER A 128 2.99 -28.19 27.59
CA SER A 128 4.02 -28.21 28.63
C SER A 128 3.86 -26.96 29.51
N GLY A 129 3.46 -27.14 30.77
CA GLY A 129 3.05 -26.02 31.64
C GLY A 129 1.60 -25.61 31.40
N ILE A 130 0.66 -26.39 31.94
CA ILE A 130 -0.79 -26.30 31.71
C ILE A 130 -1.33 -24.89 31.98
N GLU A 131 -0.74 -24.18 32.95
CA GLU A 131 -1.04 -22.79 33.28
C GLU A 131 -0.91 -21.84 32.09
N ASN A 132 -0.02 -22.13 31.15
CA ASN A 132 0.17 -21.30 29.95
C ASN A 132 -0.95 -21.49 28.92
N CYS A 133 -1.65 -22.62 28.93
CA CYS A 133 -2.73 -22.93 28.00
C CYS A 133 -4.12 -22.82 28.63
N ALA A 134 -4.22 -22.23 29.82
CA ALA A 134 -5.49 -21.98 30.49
C ALA A 134 -5.88 -20.50 30.39
N MET A 135 -7.17 -20.25 30.16
CA MET A 135 -7.79 -18.93 30.10
C MET A 135 -8.95 -18.86 31.10
N ASN A 136 -9.13 -17.70 31.71
CA ASN A 136 -10.30 -17.44 32.54
C ASN A 136 -11.56 -17.24 31.68
N GLU A 137 -12.70 -17.76 32.15
CA GLU A 137 -14.00 -17.65 31.48
C GLU A 137 -14.41 -16.20 31.15
N THR A 138 -14.17 -15.23 32.03
CA THR A 138 -14.49 -13.82 31.78
C THR A 138 -13.75 -13.27 30.57
N THR A 139 -12.44 -13.53 30.49
CA THR A 139 -11.60 -13.10 29.36
C THR A 139 -12.01 -13.77 28.06
N TYR A 140 -12.32 -15.07 28.10
CA TYR A 140 -12.83 -15.79 26.93
C TYR A 140 -14.16 -15.20 26.43
N ASN A 141 -15.09 -14.91 27.35
CA ASN A 141 -16.40 -14.36 27.01
C ASN A 141 -16.27 -12.96 26.39
N GLU A 142 -15.32 -12.15 26.83
CA GLU A 142 -15.02 -10.84 26.24
C GLU A 142 -14.47 -10.98 24.80
N MET A 143 -13.49 -11.86 24.57
CA MET A 143 -12.99 -12.15 23.21
C MET A 143 -14.10 -12.66 22.30
N LYS A 144 -14.92 -13.58 22.80
CA LYS A 144 -16.05 -14.16 22.06
C LYS A 144 -17.05 -13.08 21.66
N LYS A 145 -17.41 -12.18 22.58
CA LYS A 145 -18.32 -11.06 22.30
C LYS A 145 -17.77 -10.13 21.21
N LEU A 146 -16.47 -9.84 21.24
CA LEU A 146 -15.82 -9.03 20.20
C LEU A 146 -15.84 -9.73 18.83
N ALA A 147 -15.53 -11.03 18.79
CA ALA A 147 -15.55 -11.81 17.56
C ALA A 147 -16.97 -11.93 16.96
N GLU A 148 -17.99 -12.19 17.79
CA GLU A 148 -19.38 -12.25 17.35
C GLU A 148 -19.88 -10.90 16.84
N SER A 149 -19.48 -9.80 17.50
CA SER A 149 -19.79 -8.43 17.08
C SER A 149 -19.12 -8.09 15.75
N LEU A 150 -17.86 -8.50 15.56
CA LEU A 150 -17.14 -8.34 14.30
C LEU A 150 -17.74 -9.16 13.17
N GLN A 151 -18.17 -10.40 13.44
CA GLN A 151 -18.85 -11.24 12.46
C GLN A 151 -20.20 -10.63 12.02
N ALA A 152 -20.97 -10.09 12.96
CA ALA A 152 -22.21 -9.38 12.67
C ALA A 152 -21.99 -8.07 11.90
N ALA A 153 -20.88 -7.38 12.17
CA ALA A 153 -20.45 -6.21 11.38
C ALA A 153 -20.10 -6.59 9.94
N GLN A 154 -19.39 -7.71 9.74
CA GLN A 154 -19.01 -8.17 8.41
C GLN A 154 -20.21 -8.62 7.57
N GLN A 155 -21.14 -9.38 8.18
CA GLN A 155 -22.16 -10.12 7.46
C GLN A 155 -23.51 -10.07 8.16
N ASN A 156 -24.57 -9.83 7.39
CA ASN A 156 -25.94 -9.88 7.90
C ASN A 156 -26.29 -11.31 8.31
N ALA A 157 -26.80 -11.46 9.55
CA ALA A 157 -27.07 -12.77 10.13
C ALA A 157 -28.11 -13.59 9.35
N THR A 158 -29.08 -12.92 8.71
CA THR A 158 -30.20 -13.53 7.99
C THR A 158 -29.86 -13.76 6.52
N THR A 159 -29.50 -12.70 5.80
CA THR A 159 -29.29 -12.77 4.34
C THR A 159 -27.93 -13.33 3.95
N LYS A 160 -26.98 -13.38 4.89
CA LYS A 160 -25.58 -13.71 4.64
C LYS A 160 -24.89 -12.74 3.66
N ALA A 161 -25.50 -11.59 3.37
CA ALA A 161 -24.91 -10.54 2.56
C ALA A 161 -23.90 -9.71 3.38
N ASN A 162 -23.04 -8.95 2.68
CA ASN A 162 -22.16 -7.95 3.28
C ASN A 162 -22.96 -6.97 4.15
N ASN A 163 -22.46 -6.67 5.36
CA ASN A 163 -23.06 -5.70 6.28
C ASN A 163 -22.13 -4.50 6.56
N LEU A 164 -20.95 -4.44 5.95
CA LEU A 164 -20.08 -3.28 5.98
C LEU A 164 -20.54 -2.21 4.98
N CYS A 165 -20.63 -0.98 5.44
CA CYS A 165 -20.89 0.19 4.63
C CYS A 165 -19.63 0.60 3.87
N ALA A 166 -19.80 1.33 2.76
CA ALA A 166 -18.67 1.97 2.08
C ALA A 166 -17.95 2.94 3.03
N LEU A 167 -16.76 3.42 2.62
CA LEU A 167 -15.98 4.38 3.41
C LEU A 167 -16.73 5.70 3.67
N SER A 168 -17.72 6.01 2.82
CA SER A 168 -18.67 7.12 2.96
C SER A 168 -19.62 7.01 4.15
N GLY A 169 -19.68 5.85 4.81
CA GLY A 169 -20.61 5.56 5.88
C GLY A 169 -21.88 4.87 5.40
N CYS A 170 -22.76 4.56 6.35
CA CYS A 170 -24.01 3.87 6.09
C CYS A 170 -25.07 4.84 5.62
N ALA A 171 -25.86 4.45 4.60
CA ALA A 171 -26.99 5.25 4.16
C ALA A 171 -28.01 5.41 5.30
N THR A 172 -28.63 6.59 5.40
CA THR A 172 -29.78 6.79 6.28
C THR A 172 -30.91 5.91 5.78
N THR A 173 -31.27 4.88 6.54
CA THR A 173 -32.37 3.98 6.19
C THR A 173 -33.68 4.76 6.23
N ASP A 174 -34.25 5.07 5.06
CA ASP A 174 -35.70 5.20 4.97
C ASP A 174 -36.31 3.86 5.37
N SER A 175 -37.39 3.93 6.14
CA SER A 175 -38.01 2.86 6.94
C SER A 175 -38.49 1.61 6.17
N THR A 176 -38.11 1.44 4.90
CA THR A 176 -38.51 0.37 3.99
C THR A 176 -37.38 -0.58 3.57
N SER A 177 -36.10 -0.29 3.89
CA SER A 177 -34.95 -1.16 3.51
C SER A 177 -34.32 -1.90 4.69
N SER A 178 -35.01 -2.93 5.20
CA SER A 178 -34.60 -3.75 6.35
C SER A 178 -33.31 -4.59 6.16
N ASN A 179 -32.62 -4.47 5.03
CA ASN A 179 -31.42 -5.25 4.67
C ASN A 179 -30.22 -4.42 4.21
N SER A 180 -30.23 -3.10 4.44
CA SER A 180 -29.08 -2.24 4.11
C SER A 180 -27.91 -2.47 5.08
N PRO A 181 -26.64 -2.42 4.61
CA PRO A 181 -25.47 -2.45 5.48
C PRO A 181 -25.54 -1.39 6.57
N ASN A 182 -25.19 -1.75 7.81
CA ASN A 182 -25.30 -0.85 8.97
C ASN A 182 -24.05 -0.75 9.85
N SER A 183 -22.94 -1.41 9.47
CA SER A 183 -21.67 -1.30 10.19
C SER A 183 -20.64 -0.50 9.40
N THR A 184 -20.01 0.50 10.02
CA THR A 184 -18.93 1.25 9.37
C THR A 184 -17.63 0.47 9.41
N VAL A 185 -16.80 0.64 8.37
CA VAL A 185 -15.46 0.02 8.32
C VAL A 185 -14.59 0.40 9.53
N SER A 186 -14.67 1.65 10.02
CA SER A 186 -13.93 2.09 11.20
C SER A 186 -14.34 1.33 12.46
N SER A 187 -15.65 1.17 12.70
CA SER A 187 -16.16 0.43 13.87
C SER A 187 -15.76 -1.06 13.84
N ALA A 188 -15.75 -1.67 12.64
CA ALA A 188 -15.32 -3.04 12.45
C ALA A 188 -13.80 -3.19 12.69
N LEU A 189 -12.98 -2.28 12.15
CA LEU A 189 -11.52 -2.29 12.40
C LEU A 189 -11.18 -2.05 13.87
N GLU A 190 -11.89 -1.17 14.58
CA GLU A 190 -11.73 -0.97 16.03
C GLU A 190 -12.08 -2.24 16.82
N THR A 191 -13.16 -2.94 16.42
CA THR A 191 -13.55 -4.20 17.06
C THR A 191 -12.50 -5.28 16.81
N ALA A 192 -11.98 -5.38 15.58
CA ALA A 192 -10.88 -6.26 15.22
C ALA A 192 -9.61 -5.95 16.02
N GLN A 193 -9.27 -4.66 16.18
CA GLN A 193 -8.12 -4.21 16.97
C GLN A 193 -8.24 -4.68 18.42
N LYS A 194 -9.39 -4.41 19.06
CA LYS A 194 -9.67 -4.83 20.44
C LYS A 194 -9.55 -6.34 20.62
N LEU A 195 -10.09 -7.12 19.68
CA LEU A 195 -10.00 -8.58 19.71
C LEU A 195 -8.55 -9.06 19.62
N MET A 196 -7.80 -8.58 18.64
CA MET A 196 -6.41 -8.99 18.43
C MET A 196 -5.49 -8.53 19.57
N ASP A 197 -5.72 -7.34 20.13
CA ASP A 197 -5.00 -6.87 21.32
C ASP A 197 -5.30 -7.71 22.55
N LEU A 198 -6.58 -8.05 22.78
CA LEU A 198 -6.96 -8.89 23.91
C LEU A 198 -6.33 -10.28 23.80
N ILE A 199 -6.32 -10.88 22.60
CA ILE A 199 -5.63 -12.16 22.35
C ILE A 199 -4.13 -12.06 22.65
N ALA A 200 -3.46 -11.00 22.17
CA ALA A 200 -2.03 -10.79 22.41
C ALA A 200 -1.70 -10.62 23.90
N ASN A 201 -2.51 -9.83 24.62
CA ASN A 201 -2.25 -9.46 26.00
C ASN A 201 -2.62 -10.53 27.01
N THR A 202 -3.56 -11.42 26.68
CA THR A 202 -4.00 -12.50 27.57
C THR A 202 -2.90 -13.52 27.84
N ARG A 203 -1.90 -13.63 26.95
CA ARG A 203 -0.77 -14.56 27.07
C ARG A 203 -1.22 -16.00 27.38
N THR A 204 -2.28 -16.45 26.72
CA THR A 204 -2.65 -17.87 26.69
C THR A 204 -2.09 -18.49 25.42
N ALA A 205 -1.28 -19.54 25.59
CA ALA A 205 -0.73 -20.32 24.49
C ALA A 205 -1.83 -21.10 23.76
N MET A 206 -1.74 -21.14 22.44
CA MET A 206 -2.56 -21.97 21.59
C MET A 206 -1.83 -23.26 21.24
N MET A 207 -2.53 -24.39 21.36
CA MET A 207 -2.06 -25.71 20.95
C MET A 207 -2.57 -25.99 19.54
N TRP A 208 -1.71 -25.90 18.53
CA TRP A 208 -2.10 -26.15 17.14
C TRP A 208 -2.57 -27.58 16.90
N LYS A 209 -2.07 -28.53 17.70
CA LYS A 209 -2.49 -29.95 17.67
C LYS A 209 -3.98 -30.15 17.96
N ASN A 210 -4.66 -29.18 18.59
CA ASN A 210 -6.11 -29.22 18.80
C ASN A 210 -6.90 -28.85 17.54
N ILE A 211 -6.26 -28.28 16.52
CA ILE A 211 -6.92 -27.89 15.28
C ILE A 211 -6.97 -29.11 14.35
N VAL A 212 -8.18 -29.59 14.08
CA VAL A 212 -8.41 -30.72 13.16
C VAL A 212 -9.05 -30.20 11.88
N ILE A 213 -8.31 -30.28 10.77
CA ILE A 213 -8.75 -29.93 9.42
C ILE A 213 -8.25 -31.03 8.47
N ALA A 214 -9.19 -31.74 7.83
CA ALA A 214 -8.87 -32.82 6.91
C ALA A 214 -8.01 -32.33 5.72
N GLY A 215 -6.93 -33.04 5.41
CA GLY A 215 -5.97 -32.69 4.37
C GLY A 215 -5.01 -31.55 4.74
N VAL A 216 -5.07 -31.04 5.98
CA VAL A 216 -4.23 -29.95 6.48
C VAL A 216 -3.51 -30.34 7.77
N SER A 217 -4.24 -30.78 8.80
CA SER A 217 -3.64 -31.12 10.09
C SER A 217 -3.38 -32.61 10.30
N ASN A 218 -3.99 -33.47 9.48
CA ASN A 218 -3.88 -34.93 9.53
C ASN A 218 -3.00 -35.50 8.40
N VAL A 219 -1.96 -34.74 8.01
CA VAL A 219 -0.98 -35.11 6.98
C VAL A 219 0.34 -35.55 7.64
N SER A 220 1.14 -36.34 6.91
CA SER A 220 2.43 -36.86 7.41
C SER A 220 3.56 -35.84 7.47
N SER A 221 3.44 -34.71 6.75
CA SER A 221 4.42 -33.61 6.72
C SER A 221 3.70 -32.27 6.51
N GLY A 222 4.22 -31.20 7.11
CA GLY A 222 3.67 -29.82 7.01
C GLY A 222 2.61 -29.45 8.06
N ALA A 223 2.07 -30.42 8.81
CA ALA A 223 1.14 -30.15 9.90
C ALA A 223 1.81 -29.36 11.04
N ILE A 224 1.14 -28.31 11.52
CA ILE A 224 1.60 -27.51 12.66
C ILE A 224 1.09 -28.17 13.94
N THR A 225 2.02 -28.60 14.80
CA THR A 225 1.69 -29.28 16.07
C THR A 225 2.26 -28.58 17.30
N SER A 226 2.85 -27.40 17.12
CA SER A 226 3.47 -26.62 18.20
C SER A 226 2.44 -26.05 19.17
N THR A 227 2.91 -25.72 20.37
CA THR A 227 2.18 -24.96 21.38
C THR A 227 2.97 -23.71 21.69
N GLY A 228 2.30 -22.56 21.67
CA GLY A 228 2.97 -21.27 21.87
C GLY A 228 1.97 -20.12 21.94
N TYR A 229 2.42 -18.95 22.40
CA TYR A 229 1.57 -17.76 22.42
C TYR A 229 1.24 -17.30 21.00
N PRO A 230 0.03 -16.75 20.75
CA PRO A 230 -0.33 -16.21 19.44
C PRO A 230 0.72 -15.27 18.84
N THR A 231 1.36 -14.45 19.68
CA THR A 231 2.44 -13.50 19.31
C THR A 231 3.73 -14.16 18.83
N GLN A 232 3.87 -15.49 18.94
CA GLN A 232 4.99 -16.26 18.38
C GLN A 232 4.72 -16.73 16.95
N TYR A 233 3.49 -16.59 16.44
CA TYR A 233 3.10 -17.02 15.11
C TYR A 233 2.96 -15.83 14.16
N ALA A 234 3.66 -15.89 13.03
CA ALA A 234 3.65 -14.84 12.02
C ALA A 234 2.24 -14.53 11.49
N VAL A 235 1.36 -15.54 11.31
CA VAL A 235 -0.03 -15.34 10.90
C VAL A 235 -0.77 -14.37 11.82
N PHE A 236 -0.60 -14.50 13.14
CA PHE A 236 -1.25 -13.61 14.10
C PHE A 236 -0.64 -12.20 14.04
N ASN A 237 0.69 -12.11 14.05
CA ASN A 237 1.40 -10.84 14.05
C ASN A 237 1.12 -10.03 12.78
N ASN A 238 1.12 -10.67 11.62
CA ASN A 238 0.85 -10.02 10.34
C ASN A 238 -0.60 -9.52 10.28
N ILE A 239 -1.59 -10.36 10.62
CA ILE A 239 -3.01 -9.96 10.66
C ILE A 239 -3.21 -8.78 11.64
N LYS A 240 -2.57 -8.83 12.81
CA LYS A 240 -2.64 -7.74 13.79
C LYS A 240 -2.03 -6.43 13.25
N ALA A 241 -0.93 -6.50 12.51
CA ALA A 241 -0.26 -5.33 11.93
C ALA A 241 -1.04 -4.68 10.79
N MET A 242 -1.88 -5.44 10.08
CA MET A 242 -2.74 -4.93 9.00
C MET A 242 -3.78 -3.90 9.48
N ILE A 243 -4.30 -4.09 10.69
CA ILE A 243 -5.41 -3.30 11.23
C ILE A 243 -5.07 -1.80 11.35
N PRO A 244 -3.97 -1.38 12.02
CA PRO A 244 -3.62 0.03 12.14
C PRO A 244 -3.26 0.67 10.78
N ILE A 245 -2.66 -0.09 9.86
CA ILE A 245 -2.39 0.38 8.49
C ILE A 245 -3.70 0.72 7.78
N LEU A 246 -4.71 -0.15 7.89
CA LEU A 246 -6.02 0.11 7.30
C LEU A 246 -6.78 1.24 7.98
N GLN A 247 -6.65 1.41 9.29
CA GLN A 247 -7.23 2.56 9.98
C GLN A 247 -6.68 3.88 9.41
N GLN A 248 -5.35 3.97 9.21
CA GLN A 248 -4.71 5.12 8.56
C GLN A 248 -5.18 5.30 7.12
N ALA A 249 -5.30 4.21 6.36
CA ALA A 249 -5.76 4.23 4.97
C ALA A 249 -7.22 4.73 4.85
N VAL A 250 -8.10 4.32 5.78
CA VAL A 250 -9.50 4.78 5.84
C VAL A 250 -9.53 6.29 6.14
N THR A 251 -8.81 6.75 7.17
CA THR A 251 -8.75 8.18 7.51
C THR A 251 -8.23 9.00 6.33
N LEU A 252 -7.12 8.59 5.71
CA LEU A 252 -6.56 9.30 4.56
C LEU A 252 -7.54 9.31 3.38
N SER A 253 -8.23 8.19 3.11
CA SER A 253 -9.23 8.11 2.04
C SER A 253 -10.41 9.07 2.25
N GLN A 254 -10.86 9.23 3.49
CA GLN A 254 -11.94 10.16 3.85
C GLN A 254 -11.50 11.62 3.69
N SER A 255 -10.31 11.98 4.23
CA SER A 255 -9.75 13.32 4.05
C SER A 255 -9.48 13.65 2.58
N ASN A 256 -9.02 12.66 1.81
CA ASN A 256 -8.74 12.83 0.39
C ASN A 256 -10.03 13.03 -0.43
N HIS A 257 -11.15 12.41 -0.03
CA HIS A 257 -12.45 12.71 -0.59
C HIS A 257 -12.87 14.17 -0.33
N THR A 258 -12.65 14.71 0.87
CA THR A 258 -12.89 16.14 1.15
C THR A 258 -12.02 17.04 0.28
N LEU A 259 -10.74 16.71 0.07
CA LEU A 259 -9.86 17.49 -0.83
C LEU A 259 -10.34 17.43 -2.29
N SER A 260 -10.86 16.27 -2.73
CA SER A 260 -11.43 16.10 -4.08
C SER A 260 -12.58 17.08 -4.36
N THR A 261 -13.41 17.42 -3.37
CA THR A 261 -14.55 18.34 -3.58
C THR A 261 -14.11 19.80 -3.75
N GLN A 262 -12.91 20.14 -3.32
CA GLN A 262 -12.32 21.49 -3.43
C GLN A 262 -11.62 21.71 -4.77
N LEU A 263 -11.24 20.62 -5.47
CA LEU A 263 -10.55 20.67 -6.76
C LEU A 263 -11.53 20.64 -7.93
N GLN A 264 -11.41 21.60 -8.84
CA GLN A 264 -12.21 21.70 -10.06
C GLN A 264 -11.32 21.70 -11.31
N ALA A 265 -11.90 21.26 -12.43
CA ALA A 265 -11.25 21.35 -13.73
C ALA A 265 -10.89 22.80 -14.03
N GLN A 266 -9.69 23.01 -14.55
CA GLN A 266 -9.13 24.34 -14.80
C GLN A 266 -9.44 24.79 -16.23
N ALA A 267 -9.63 26.10 -16.40
CA ALA A 267 -9.68 26.72 -17.72
C ALA A 267 -8.25 27.01 -18.21
N THR A 268 -8.06 27.22 -19.50
CA THR A 268 -6.75 27.52 -20.08
C THR A 268 -6.11 28.74 -19.39
N GLY A 269 -4.93 28.54 -18.80
CA GLY A 269 -4.17 29.59 -18.12
C GLY A 269 -4.44 29.73 -16.62
N THR A 270 -5.42 29.01 -16.05
CA THR A 270 -5.72 29.10 -14.60
C THR A 270 -4.96 28.07 -13.76
N GLN A 271 -4.32 27.08 -14.37
CA GLN A 271 -3.53 26.06 -13.69
C GLN A 271 -2.27 26.62 -13.00
N THR A 272 -1.91 27.88 -13.25
CA THR A 272 -0.84 28.61 -12.55
C THR A 272 -1.27 29.10 -11.15
N ASN A 273 -2.52 28.88 -10.76
CA ASN A 273 -3.00 29.21 -9.41
C ASN A 273 -2.19 28.41 -8.37
N PRO A 274 -1.45 29.08 -7.46
CA PRO A 274 -0.59 28.40 -6.48
C PRO A 274 -1.34 27.45 -5.55
N ASN A 275 -2.59 27.76 -5.21
CA ASN A 275 -3.40 26.91 -4.35
C ASN A 275 -3.79 25.62 -5.10
N PHE A 276 -4.26 25.76 -6.34
CA PHE A 276 -4.57 24.59 -7.18
C PHE A 276 -3.35 23.68 -7.35
N ALA A 277 -2.19 24.25 -7.69
CA ALA A 277 -0.96 23.51 -7.92
C ALA A 277 -0.51 22.73 -6.66
N LYS A 278 -0.63 23.36 -5.49
CA LYS A 278 -0.36 22.70 -4.19
C LYS A 278 -1.37 21.58 -3.91
N ASP A 279 -2.65 21.86 -4.10
CA ASP A 279 -3.72 20.95 -3.73
C ASP A 279 -3.79 19.72 -4.63
N ILE A 280 -3.61 19.88 -5.96
CA ILE A 280 -3.58 18.73 -6.88
C ILE A 280 -2.38 17.81 -6.62
N TYR A 281 -1.23 18.37 -6.24
CA TYR A 281 -0.06 17.58 -5.90
C TYR A 281 -0.21 16.84 -4.58
N ALA A 282 -0.74 17.50 -3.54
CA ALA A 282 -1.09 16.84 -2.28
C ALA A 282 -2.15 15.73 -2.51
N PHE A 283 -3.17 16.02 -3.33
CA PHE A 283 -4.22 15.07 -3.69
C PHE A 283 -3.67 13.82 -4.38
N ALA A 284 -2.75 13.98 -5.32
CA ALA A 284 -2.11 12.85 -6.00
C ALA A 284 -1.18 12.06 -5.07
N GLN A 285 -0.40 12.73 -4.20
CA GLN A 285 0.47 12.05 -3.24
C GLN A 285 -0.34 11.22 -2.22
N ASN A 286 -1.44 11.78 -1.72
CA ASN A 286 -2.34 11.06 -0.82
C ASN A 286 -2.89 9.79 -1.47
N GLN A 287 -3.28 9.83 -2.76
CA GLN A 287 -3.75 8.65 -3.46
C GLN A 287 -2.66 7.59 -3.64
N LYS A 288 -1.42 8.01 -3.94
CA LYS A 288 -0.29 7.08 -3.96
C LYS A 288 -0.07 6.42 -2.60
N GLN A 289 -0.18 7.18 -1.51
CA GLN A 289 -0.08 6.63 -0.16
C GLN A 289 -1.23 5.66 0.17
N ILE A 290 -2.46 5.95 -0.25
CA ILE A 290 -3.61 5.04 -0.11
C ILE A 290 -3.34 3.71 -0.83
N ILE A 291 -2.81 3.75 -2.06
CA ILE A 291 -2.42 2.54 -2.80
C ILE A 291 -1.27 1.81 -2.11
N SER A 292 -0.28 2.54 -1.57
CA SER A 292 0.82 1.97 -0.80
C SER A 292 0.32 1.20 0.42
N TYR A 293 -0.64 1.74 1.17
CA TYR A 293 -1.23 1.01 2.30
C TYR A 293 -1.88 -0.30 1.85
N ALA A 294 -2.62 -0.31 0.73
CA ALA A 294 -3.19 -1.55 0.19
C ALA A 294 -2.09 -2.55 -0.21
N GLN A 295 -0.98 -2.09 -0.77
CA GLN A 295 0.19 -2.92 -1.07
C GLN A 295 0.83 -3.48 0.21
N ASP A 296 0.94 -2.69 1.28
CA ASP A 296 1.46 -3.13 2.57
C ASP A 296 0.60 -4.26 3.16
N ILE A 297 -0.74 -4.16 3.06
CA ILE A 297 -1.65 -5.24 3.46
C ILE A 297 -1.38 -6.51 2.64
N PHE A 298 -1.25 -6.40 1.32
CA PHE A 298 -0.94 -7.54 0.46
C PHE A 298 0.42 -8.18 0.83
N ASN A 299 1.43 -7.37 1.12
CA ASN A 299 2.76 -7.84 1.53
C ASN A 299 2.70 -8.56 2.89
N LEU A 300 1.89 -8.07 3.83
CA LEU A 300 1.68 -8.73 5.12
C LEU A 300 0.97 -10.08 4.95
N PHE A 301 0.03 -10.22 4.01
CA PHE A 301 -0.56 -11.53 3.68
C PHE A 301 0.48 -12.46 3.04
N SER A 302 1.23 -11.94 2.08
CA SER A 302 2.22 -12.72 1.31
C SER A 302 3.41 -13.19 2.16
N SER A 303 3.67 -12.54 3.29
CA SER A 303 4.74 -12.91 4.23
C SER A 303 4.28 -13.89 5.31
N ILE A 304 3.00 -14.30 5.34
CA ILE A 304 2.53 -15.37 6.23
C ILE A 304 3.15 -16.70 5.75
N PRO A 305 3.79 -17.49 6.62
CA PRO A 305 4.32 -18.80 6.25
C PRO A 305 3.23 -19.68 5.64
N ALA A 306 3.54 -20.33 4.50
CA ALA A 306 2.56 -21.06 3.70
C ALA A 306 1.72 -22.07 4.50
N GLU A 307 2.33 -22.80 5.44
CA GLU A 307 1.60 -23.74 6.31
C GLU A 307 0.60 -23.02 7.23
N GLN A 308 0.98 -21.89 7.84
CA GLN A 308 0.04 -21.12 8.68
C GLN A 308 -1.08 -20.51 7.85
N TYR A 309 -0.77 -20.04 6.64
CA TYR A 309 -1.76 -19.51 5.71
C TYR A 309 -2.75 -20.60 5.25
N LYS A 310 -2.29 -21.82 4.99
CA LYS A 310 -3.14 -22.96 4.63
C LYS A 310 -4.14 -23.30 5.73
N TYR A 311 -3.74 -23.23 7.00
CA TYR A 311 -4.67 -23.35 8.12
C TYR A 311 -5.68 -22.21 8.14
N LEU A 312 -5.24 -20.97 7.92
CA LEU A 312 -6.12 -19.80 7.89
C LEU A 312 -7.19 -19.91 6.80
N GLU A 313 -6.78 -20.22 5.56
CA GLU A 313 -7.67 -20.39 4.41
C GLU A 313 -8.70 -21.50 4.64
N LYS A 314 -8.31 -22.58 5.32
CA LYS A 314 -9.18 -23.74 5.60
C LYS A 314 -9.83 -23.70 6.98
N ALA A 315 -9.78 -22.57 7.70
CA ALA A 315 -10.30 -22.47 9.06
C ALA A 315 -11.80 -22.78 9.18
N TYR A 316 -12.58 -22.61 8.10
CA TYR A 316 -14.00 -22.97 8.03
C TYR A 316 -14.27 -24.49 8.02
N LEU A 317 -13.26 -25.30 7.70
CA LEU A 317 -13.32 -26.77 7.69
C LEU A 317 -12.87 -27.37 9.02
N LYS A 318 -12.51 -26.55 10.01
CA LYS A 318 -12.12 -27.03 11.34
C LYS A 318 -13.26 -27.80 11.98
N ILE A 319 -12.97 -29.02 12.44
CA ILE A 319 -13.91 -29.86 13.17
C ILE A 319 -13.46 -30.02 14.63
N PRO A 320 -14.40 -30.12 15.58
CA PRO A 320 -14.08 -30.41 16.97
C PRO A 320 -13.62 -31.85 17.12
N ASN A 321 -12.78 -32.12 18.12
CA ASN A 321 -12.31 -33.46 18.43
C ASN A 321 -13.35 -34.28 19.24
N THR A 322 -14.62 -33.89 19.13
CA THR A 322 -15.80 -34.53 19.73
C THR A 322 -16.73 -34.94 18.59
N SER A 323 -17.53 -35.99 18.76
CA SER A 323 -18.39 -36.57 17.72
C SER A 323 -19.52 -35.65 17.20
N SER A 324 -19.47 -34.35 17.48
CA SER A 324 -20.48 -33.35 17.15
C SER A 324 -20.00 -32.43 16.03
N THR A 325 -20.63 -32.50 14.85
CA THR A 325 -20.34 -31.59 13.74
C THR A 325 -20.81 -30.16 14.07
N PRO A 326 -20.01 -29.11 13.79
CA PRO A 326 -20.44 -27.72 14.00
C PRO A 326 -21.64 -27.39 13.13
N THR A 327 -22.69 -26.81 13.73
CA THR A 327 -23.91 -26.44 13.01
C THR A 327 -23.77 -25.17 12.17
N ASN A 328 -22.81 -24.29 12.48
CA ASN A 328 -22.60 -23.03 11.75
C ASN A 328 -21.13 -22.54 11.79
N PRO A 329 -20.19 -23.18 11.07
CA PRO A 329 -18.81 -22.70 10.99
C PRO A 329 -18.72 -21.34 10.29
N TYR A 330 -17.69 -20.55 10.61
CA TYR A 330 -17.43 -19.29 9.90
C TYR A 330 -16.95 -19.57 8.47
N ARG A 331 -17.86 -19.51 7.50
CA ARG A 331 -17.61 -19.90 6.11
C ARG A 331 -16.99 -18.82 5.23
N GLN A 332 -16.99 -17.56 5.63
CA GLN A 332 -16.52 -16.45 4.80
C GLN A 332 -15.03 -16.54 4.45
N VAL A 333 -14.21 -17.19 5.29
CA VAL A 333 -12.78 -17.39 5.01
C VAL A 333 -12.50 -18.17 3.72
N VAL A 334 -13.49 -18.87 3.15
CA VAL A 334 -13.38 -19.48 1.81
C VAL A 334 -13.08 -18.45 0.71
N ASN A 335 -13.47 -17.19 0.92
CA ASN A 335 -13.25 -16.09 -0.01
C ASN A 335 -11.89 -15.40 0.17
N LEU A 336 -11.13 -15.72 1.22
CA LEU A 336 -9.93 -14.96 1.61
C LEU A 336 -8.88 -14.88 0.48
N ASN A 337 -8.64 -15.98 -0.24
CA ASN A 337 -7.73 -15.99 -1.38
C ASN A 337 -8.18 -15.03 -2.49
N GLN A 338 -9.47 -15.02 -2.81
CA GLN A 338 -10.03 -14.14 -3.82
C GLN A 338 -9.98 -12.67 -3.36
N GLU A 339 -10.25 -12.41 -2.09
CA GLU A 339 -10.16 -11.08 -1.49
C GLU A 339 -8.72 -10.54 -1.56
N ILE A 340 -7.71 -11.35 -1.23
CA ILE A 340 -6.29 -10.97 -1.30
C ILE A 340 -5.85 -10.72 -2.75
N GLN A 341 -6.24 -11.58 -3.69
CA GLN A 341 -5.97 -11.36 -5.12
C GLN A 341 -6.62 -10.06 -5.63
N THR A 342 -7.81 -9.73 -5.13
CA THR A 342 -8.49 -8.48 -5.47
C THR A 342 -7.68 -7.26 -5.00
N ILE A 343 -7.04 -7.32 -3.83
CA ILE A 343 -6.11 -6.27 -3.37
C ILE A 343 -4.96 -6.09 -4.37
N GLN A 344 -4.30 -7.18 -4.75
CA GLN A 344 -3.18 -7.14 -5.70
C GLN A 344 -3.59 -6.54 -7.06
N ASN A 345 -4.74 -6.98 -7.59
CA ASN A 345 -5.28 -6.49 -8.85
C ASN A 345 -5.60 -5.00 -8.77
N ASN A 346 -6.20 -4.55 -7.65
CA ASN A 346 -6.49 -3.13 -7.42
C ASN A 346 -5.20 -2.30 -7.35
N VAL A 347 -4.17 -2.77 -6.64
CA VAL A 347 -2.88 -2.05 -6.58
C VAL A 347 -2.26 -1.91 -7.96
N SER A 348 -2.23 -2.98 -8.76
CA SER A 348 -1.68 -2.90 -10.12
C SER A 348 -2.51 -2.00 -11.04
N TYR A 349 -3.84 -2.12 -11.02
CA TYR A 349 -4.72 -1.38 -11.90
C TYR A 349 -4.74 0.11 -11.62
N TYR A 350 -4.84 0.50 -10.35
CA TYR A 350 -4.90 1.90 -9.95
C TYR A 350 -3.51 2.53 -9.80
N GLY A 351 -2.51 1.78 -9.31
CA GLY A 351 -1.17 2.29 -9.01
C GLY A 351 -0.49 2.96 -10.21
N ASN A 352 -0.41 2.26 -11.35
CA ASN A 352 0.25 2.80 -12.55
C ASN A 352 -0.38 4.11 -13.05
N ARG A 353 -1.70 4.23 -12.92
CA ARG A 353 -2.43 5.42 -13.38
C ARG A 353 -2.36 6.57 -12.37
N VAL A 354 -2.35 6.25 -11.07
CA VAL A 354 -2.08 7.24 -10.01
C VAL A 354 -0.65 7.78 -10.16
N ASP A 355 0.34 6.94 -10.47
CA ASP A 355 1.71 7.38 -10.70
C ASP A 355 1.83 8.32 -11.91
N ALA A 356 1.13 8.02 -13.01
CA ALA A 356 1.06 8.90 -14.17
C ALA A 356 0.44 10.26 -13.81
N ALA A 357 -0.72 10.26 -13.13
CA ALA A 357 -1.39 11.49 -12.71
C ALA A 357 -0.57 12.28 -11.67
N LEU A 358 0.16 11.59 -10.77
CA LEU A 358 1.07 12.20 -9.81
C LEU A 358 2.25 12.89 -10.51
N SER A 359 2.80 12.29 -11.56
CA SER A 359 3.86 12.92 -12.34
C SER A 359 3.38 14.25 -12.94
N VAL A 360 2.17 14.28 -13.51
CA VAL A 360 1.57 15.51 -14.04
C VAL A 360 1.30 16.52 -12.93
N ALA A 361 0.75 16.09 -11.79
CA ALA A 361 0.49 16.98 -10.66
C ALA A 361 1.79 17.60 -10.09
N ARG A 362 2.89 16.83 -10.08
CA ARG A 362 4.23 17.31 -9.72
C ARG A 362 4.75 18.35 -10.71
N ASP A 363 4.56 18.12 -12.01
CA ASP A 363 4.93 19.08 -13.05
C ASP A 363 4.19 20.41 -12.86
N VAL A 364 2.87 20.36 -12.57
CA VAL A 364 2.06 21.56 -12.26
C VAL A 364 2.58 22.28 -11.02
N TYR A 365 2.85 21.55 -9.93
CA TYR A 365 3.38 22.10 -8.69
C TYR A 365 4.74 22.79 -8.87
N ASN A 366 5.63 22.17 -9.64
CA ASN A 366 6.99 22.66 -9.87
C ASN A 366 7.11 23.68 -11.01
N LEU A 367 6.02 24.03 -11.70
CA LEU A 367 6.06 24.83 -12.93
C LEU A 367 6.95 26.08 -12.82
N LYS A 368 6.75 26.92 -11.78
CA LYS A 368 7.56 28.14 -11.60
C LYS A 368 9.03 27.86 -11.30
N SER A 369 9.31 26.80 -10.53
CA SER A 369 10.67 26.36 -10.24
C SER A 369 11.35 25.90 -11.52
N ASN A 370 10.68 25.02 -12.28
CA ASN A 370 11.18 24.46 -13.53
C ASN A 370 11.43 25.56 -14.58
N GLN A 371 10.58 26.57 -14.67
CA GLN A 371 10.76 27.74 -15.54
C GLN A 371 12.03 28.53 -15.19
N THR A 372 12.37 28.67 -13.91
CA THR A 372 13.60 29.33 -13.47
C THR A 372 14.82 28.45 -13.76
N GLU A 373 14.71 27.17 -13.43
CA GLU A 373 15.78 26.18 -13.57
C GLU A 373 16.18 25.94 -15.03
N ILE A 374 15.20 25.89 -15.95
CA ILE A 374 15.47 25.65 -17.37
C ILE A 374 16.26 26.81 -18.00
N VAL A 375 16.01 28.05 -17.59
CA VAL A 375 16.74 29.23 -18.07
C VAL A 375 18.20 29.18 -17.62
N SER A 376 18.44 28.83 -16.35
CA SER A 376 19.79 28.66 -15.82
C SER A 376 20.53 27.50 -16.48
N THR A 377 19.87 26.34 -16.60
CA THR A 377 20.44 25.13 -17.21
C THR A 377 20.78 25.35 -18.69
N TYR A 378 19.90 26.00 -19.45
CA TYR A 378 20.17 26.40 -20.82
C TYR A 378 21.39 27.33 -20.91
N SER A 379 21.47 28.34 -20.04
CA SER A 379 22.58 29.29 -20.04
C SER A 379 23.91 28.60 -19.74
N ASN A 380 23.92 27.67 -18.79
CA ASN A 380 25.09 26.85 -18.47
C ASN A 380 25.49 25.95 -19.63
N ALA A 381 24.54 25.25 -20.25
CA ALA A 381 24.78 24.41 -21.42
C ALA A 381 25.36 25.21 -22.60
N LYS A 382 24.79 26.39 -22.87
CA LYS A 382 25.23 27.28 -23.94
C LYS A 382 26.64 27.83 -23.70
N ASN A 383 26.95 28.25 -22.47
CA ASN A 383 28.29 28.74 -22.14
C ASN A 383 29.32 27.61 -22.24
N LEU A 384 29.01 26.43 -21.69
CA LEU A 384 29.88 25.28 -21.73
C LEU A 384 30.12 24.78 -23.17
N SER A 385 29.08 24.75 -24.01
CA SER A 385 29.24 24.37 -25.41
C SER A 385 30.12 25.36 -26.19
N GLN A 386 30.03 26.65 -25.88
CA GLN A 386 30.92 27.68 -26.43
C GLN A 386 32.36 27.55 -25.92
N GLU A 387 32.57 27.19 -24.67
CA GLU A 387 33.90 26.89 -24.14
C GLU A 387 34.52 25.69 -24.86
N ILE A 388 33.79 24.57 -24.96
CA ILE A 388 34.24 23.36 -25.63
C ILE A 388 34.59 23.66 -27.10
N SER A 389 33.75 24.43 -27.81
CA SER A 389 34.02 24.78 -29.21
C SER A 389 35.30 25.60 -29.44
N LYS A 390 35.83 26.26 -28.40
CA LYS A 390 37.08 27.03 -28.46
C LYS A 390 38.32 26.20 -28.12
N LEU A 391 38.15 24.97 -27.61
CA LEU A 391 39.27 24.10 -27.28
C LEU A 391 39.90 23.55 -28.57
N PRO A 392 41.22 23.71 -28.78
CA PRO A 392 41.88 23.28 -30.02
C PRO A 392 41.90 21.76 -30.21
N TYR A 393 41.77 21.00 -29.12
CA TYR A 393 41.72 19.53 -29.11
C TYR A 393 40.29 18.96 -29.11
N ASN A 394 39.25 19.81 -29.16
CA ASN A 394 37.86 19.38 -29.28
C ASN A 394 37.61 18.64 -30.61
N GLN A 395 36.90 17.51 -30.56
CA GLN A 395 36.59 16.68 -31.73
C GLN A 395 35.11 16.77 -32.16
N VAL A 396 34.24 17.33 -31.33
CA VAL A 396 32.79 17.36 -31.55
C VAL A 396 32.32 18.78 -31.85
N ASN A 397 31.48 18.96 -32.86
CA ASN A 397 30.88 20.26 -33.13
C ASN A 397 29.78 20.58 -32.12
N THR A 398 30.12 21.29 -31.04
CA THR A 398 29.18 21.71 -30.00
C THR A 398 28.54 23.08 -30.25
N LYS A 399 28.88 23.74 -31.36
CA LYS A 399 28.34 25.07 -31.67
C LYS A 399 26.84 24.96 -31.95
N ASP A 400 26.06 25.80 -31.28
CA ASP A 400 24.60 25.86 -31.42
C ASP A 400 23.89 24.51 -31.15
N ILE A 401 24.53 23.60 -30.38
CA ILE A 401 23.94 22.32 -29.94
C ILE A 401 22.63 22.51 -29.17
N ILE A 402 22.47 23.67 -28.53
CA ILE A 402 21.25 24.09 -27.88
C ILE A 402 20.90 25.52 -28.26
N THR A 403 19.66 25.75 -28.68
CA THR A 403 19.16 27.05 -29.13
C THR A 403 17.79 27.36 -28.56
N LEU A 404 17.41 28.64 -28.56
CA LEU A 404 16.04 29.08 -28.33
C LEU A 404 15.57 29.80 -29.61
N PRO A 405 14.64 29.21 -30.39
CA PRO A 405 14.02 29.91 -31.50
C PRO A 405 13.35 31.17 -30.95
N TYR A 406 13.77 32.34 -31.42
CA TYR A 406 13.17 33.60 -30.98
C TYR A 406 11.77 33.73 -31.59
N ASP A 407 10.74 33.71 -30.75
CA ASP A 407 9.37 34.03 -31.13
C ASP A 407 8.80 35.07 -30.17
N GLN A 408 8.63 36.29 -30.69
CA GLN A 408 8.17 37.46 -29.95
C GLN A 408 6.68 37.37 -29.57
N ASN A 409 5.93 36.46 -30.18
CA ASN A 409 4.49 36.26 -29.98
C ASN A 409 4.17 34.90 -29.33
N ALA A 410 5.18 34.16 -28.88
CA ALA A 410 4.99 32.84 -28.30
C ALA A 410 4.12 32.88 -27.03
N PRO A 411 3.12 31.98 -26.90
CA PRO A 411 2.45 31.72 -25.64
C PRO A 411 3.45 31.39 -24.52
N ALA A 412 3.05 31.47 -23.25
CA ALA A 412 3.94 31.22 -22.10
C ALA A 412 4.72 29.87 -22.18
N ALA A 413 4.15 28.85 -22.82
CA ALA A 413 4.83 27.57 -23.07
C ALA A 413 5.92 27.65 -24.16
N GLY A 414 5.80 28.55 -25.13
CA GLY A 414 6.77 28.75 -26.21
C GLY A 414 8.03 29.51 -25.78
N GLN A 415 7.98 30.26 -24.67
CA GLN A 415 9.15 30.96 -24.10
C GLN A 415 10.27 30.01 -23.62
N TYR A 416 9.92 28.75 -23.33
CA TYR A 416 10.84 27.73 -22.82
C TYR A 416 11.08 26.60 -23.83
N ASN A 417 10.75 26.82 -25.12
CA ASN A 417 10.85 25.81 -26.17
C ASN A 417 12.27 25.69 -26.74
N TYR A 418 13.25 25.43 -25.87
CA TYR A 418 14.64 25.18 -26.27
C TYR A 418 14.73 23.98 -27.22
N GLN A 419 15.60 24.08 -28.23
CA GLN A 419 15.87 23.03 -29.20
C GLN A 419 17.27 22.49 -28.98
N ILE A 420 17.38 21.17 -28.85
CA ILE A 420 18.65 20.45 -28.80
C ILE A 420 18.84 19.82 -30.18
N ASN A 421 19.98 20.05 -30.82
CA ASN A 421 20.28 19.45 -32.11
C ASN A 421 20.50 17.93 -31.90
N PRO A 422 19.72 17.05 -32.55
CA PRO A 422 19.82 15.60 -32.31
C PRO A 422 21.05 14.95 -32.98
N GLU A 423 21.66 15.60 -33.97
CA GLU A 423 22.85 15.08 -34.67
C GLU A 423 24.17 15.44 -33.98
N GLN A 424 24.18 16.55 -33.23
CA GLN A 424 25.31 17.04 -32.43
C GLN A 424 25.24 16.45 -31.02
#